data_AF-A0A3C0Y4B1-F1
#
_entry.id   AF-A0A3C0Y4B1-F1
#
_cell.length_a   1.000
_cell.length_b   1.000
_cell.length_c   1.000
_cell.angle_alpha   90.00
_cell.angle_beta   90.00
_cell.angle_gamma   90.00
#
_symmetry.space_group_name_H-M   'P 1'
#
loop_
_entity.id
_entity.type
_entity.pdbx_description
1 polymer ?
#
loop_
_entity_poly.entity_id
_entity_poly.type
_entity_poly.pdbx_seq_one_letter_code
_entity_poly.pdbx_strand_id
1 'polypeptide(L)'
;APYQQEPGTFTPWEEVPEGTDLLFYEGLHGAVVTPEINIAQHPDLLVGVVPVINLEWIQKLWRDKSKRGYSTEAVTDTILRRMPDYVNYICPQFMHTHVNFQRVPMVDTSNPFVARDIPSPDESMVVIRFANPKGIDFQYLLNMINASFMSRANTIVVPGGKMELAMQLIFTPFVWRMMERKKRAS
;
A
#
# COMPACT_ATOMS: atom_id res chain seq x y z
N ALA A 1 10.58 -19.80 16.78
CA ALA A 1 10.72 -18.35 16.46
C ALA A 1 11.72 -17.71 17.44
N PRO A 2 12.40 -16.61 17.09
CA PRO A 2 13.57 -16.06 17.80
C PRO A 2 13.39 -15.77 19.31
N TYR A 3 12.15 -15.64 19.80
CA TYR A 3 11.85 -15.33 21.20
C TYR A 3 11.09 -16.44 21.95
N GLN A 4 10.82 -17.59 21.32
CA GLN A 4 10.05 -18.71 21.91
C GLN A 4 8.73 -18.28 22.60
N GLN A 5 8.08 -17.21 22.12
CA GLN A 5 6.84 -16.71 22.70
C GLN A 5 5.60 -17.33 22.04
N GLU A 6 4.49 -17.26 22.77
CA GLU A 6 3.18 -17.67 22.25
C GLU A 6 2.75 -16.79 21.07
N PRO A 7 2.09 -17.36 20.04
CA PRO A 7 1.56 -16.58 18.93
C PRO A 7 0.60 -15.48 19.39
N GLY A 8 0.83 -14.24 18.94
CA GLY A 8 -0.03 -13.09 19.26
C GLY A 8 0.46 -12.21 20.41
N THR A 9 1.65 -12.46 20.97
CA THR A 9 2.29 -11.58 21.96
C THR A 9 3.31 -10.64 21.32
N PHE A 10 3.59 -9.52 21.99
CA PHE A 10 4.66 -8.61 21.60
C PHE A 10 6.00 -9.04 22.20
N THR A 11 7.06 -8.94 21.39
CA THR A 11 8.44 -9.03 21.86
C THR A 11 8.81 -7.76 22.62
N PRO A 12 9.87 -7.77 23.46
CA PRO A 12 10.40 -6.55 24.06
C PRO A 12 10.79 -5.51 23.00
N TRP A 13 10.77 -4.24 23.39
CA TRP A 13 11.27 -3.15 22.58
C TRP A 13 12.79 -3.24 22.42
N GLU A 14 13.28 -2.81 21.28
CA GLU A 14 14.72 -2.73 20.96
C GLU A 14 15.04 -1.29 20.54
N GLU A 15 16.24 -0.83 20.88
CA GLU A 15 16.72 0.47 20.41
C GLU A 15 16.99 0.43 18.91
N VAL A 16 16.64 1.51 18.21
CA VAL A 16 16.94 1.65 16.79
C VAL A 16 18.45 1.83 16.63
N PRO A 17 19.12 1.07 15.73
CA PRO A 17 20.55 1.22 15.52
C PRO A 17 20.97 2.64 15.15
N GLU A 18 22.08 3.10 15.74
CA GLU A 18 22.73 4.35 15.37
C GLU A 18 23.30 4.30 13.95
N GLY A 19 23.51 5.47 13.34
CA GLY A 19 24.11 5.58 12.01
C GLY A 19 23.20 5.13 10.86
N THR A 20 21.91 4.93 11.10
CA THR A 20 20.94 4.60 10.05
C THR A 20 20.73 5.78 9.08
N ASP A 21 20.50 5.45 7.81
CA ASP A 21 20.30 6.44 6.76
C ASP A 21 18.85 6.92 6.65
N LEU A 22 17.91 5.98 6.75
CA LEU A 22 16.48 6.21 6.62
C LEU A 22 15.73 5.26 7.55
N LEU A 23 14.60 5.73 8.08
CA LEU A 23 13.60 4.89 8.73
C LEU A 23 12.56 4.46 7.69
N PHE A 24 12.33 3.15 7.57
CA PHE A 24 11.26 2.60 6.75
C PHE A 24 10.15 2.03 7.62
N TYR A 25 8.93 2.53 7.42
CA TYR A 25 7.74 2.03 8.10
C TYR A 25 6.80 1.38 7.08
N GLU A 26 6.34 0.17 7.40
CA GLU A 26 5.30 -0.54 6.65
C GLU A 26 4.17 -0.93 7.60
N GLY A 27 2.95 -0.53 7.27
CA GLY A 27 1.78 -0.82 8.09
C GLY A 27 0.55 -0.01 7.68
N LEU A 28 -0.51 -0.14 8.47
CA LEU A 28 -1.81 0.47 8.19
C LEU A 28 -1.96 1.91 8.69
N HIS A 29 -0.99 2.47 9.42
CA HIS A 29 -1.12 3.78 10.09
C HIS A 29 0.04 4.75 9.81
N GLY A 30 0.67 4.63 8.64
CA GLY A 30 1.84 5.44 8.26
C GLY A 30 1.54 6.90 7.97
N ALA A 31 0.26 7.26 7.76
CA ALA A 31 -0.16 8.62 7.45
C ALA A 31 -1.43 9.02 8.22
N VAL A 32 -1.62 8.48 9.44
CA VAL A 32 -2.80 8.77 10.26
C VAL A 32 -2.79 10.23 10.74
N VAL A 33 -3.97 10.85 10.71
CA VAL A 33 -4.23 12.18 11.26
C VAL A 33 -5.51 12.10 12.06
N THR A 34 -5.43 12.42 13.34
CA THR A 34 -6.53 12.57 14.30
C THR A 34 -6.43 13.94 14.97
N PRO A 35 -7.42 14.36 15.78
CA PRO A 35 -7.31 15.59 16.56
C PRO A 35 -6.12 15.59 17.54
N GLU A 36 -5.70 14.41 18.01
CA GLU A 36 -4.63 14.24 19.00
C GLU A 36 -3.26 13.97 18.37
N ILE A 37 -3.22 13.27 17.23
CA ILE A 37 -1.99 12.77 16.62
C ILE A 37 -1.97 13.06 15.13
N ASN A 38 -0.90 13.67 14.65
CA ASN A 38 -0.62 13.81 13.23
C ASN A 38 0.69 13.10 12.90
N ILE A 39 0.59 11.87 12.37
CA ILE A 39 1.77 11.11 11.91
C ILE A 39 2.21 11.59 10.52
N ALA A 40 1.27 11.96 9.66
CA ALA A 40 1.52 12.31 8.27
C ALA A 40 2.51 13.49 8.08
N GLN A 41 2.73 14.31 9.10
CA GLN A 41 3.70 15.41 9.06
C GLN A 41 5.17 14.98 9.16
N HIS A 42 5.46 13.76 9.63
CA HIS A 42 6.84 13.34 9.92
C HIS A 42 7.57 12.71 8.72
N PRO A 43 6.96 11.83 7.90
CA PRO A 43 7.69 11.18 6.82
C PRO A 43 7.97 12.11 5.63
N ASP A 44 9.21 12.11 5.14
CA ASP A 44 9.58 12.79 3.89
C ASP A 44 8.91 12.18 2.65
N LEU A 45 8.53 10.90 2.72
CA LEU A 45 7.88 10.15 1.65
C LEU A 45 6.76 9.26 2.19
N LEU A 46 5.51 9.63 1.92
CA LEU A 46 4.33 8.80 2.20
C LEU A 46 3.85 8.08 0.94
N VAL A 47 3.75 6.76 1.03
CA VAL A 47 3.28 5.89 -0.07
C VAL A 47 2.05 5.12 0.39
N GLY A 48 0.97 5.20 -0.38
CA GLY A 48 -0.19 4.33 -0.20
C GLY A 48 -0.11 3.14 -1.14
N VAL A 49 -0.10 1.92 -0.63
CA VAL A 49 -0.26 0.70 -1.43
C VAL A 49 -1.57 0.05 -1.03
N VAL A 50 -2.55 0.05 -1.92
CA VAL A 50 -3.93 -0.29 -1.56
C VAL A 50 -4.61 -1.12 -2.66
N PRO A 51 -5.17 -2.30 -2.36
CA PRO A 51 -6.09 -2.96 -3.29
C PRO A 51 -7.44 -2.23 -3.29
N VAL A 52 -8.20 -2.32 -4.38
CA VAL A 52 -9.64 -1.97 -4.32
C VAL A 52 -10.34 -2.82 -3.25
N ILE A 53 -11.39 -2.27 -2.63
CA ILE A 53 -12.03 -2.89 -1.46
C ILE A 53 -12.48 -4.33 -1.71
N ASN A 54 -12.99 -4.63 -2.92
CA ASN A 54 -13.39 -5.98 -3.29
C ASN A 54 -12.20 -6.96 -3.25
N LEU A 55 -11.04 -6.54 -3.75
CA LEU A 55 -9.82 -7.36 -3.70
C LEU A 55 -9.31 -7.53 -2.26
N GLU A 56 -9.40 -6.48 -1.42
CA GLU A 56 -9.05 -6.58 0.00
C GLU A 56 -9.91 -7.65 0.70
N TRP A 57 -11.22 -7.65 0.42
CA TRP A 57 -12.15 -8.63 0.98
C TRP A 57 -11.87 -10.04 0.49
N ILE A 58 -11.62 -10.24 -0.81
CA ILE A 58 -11.24 -11.55 -1.37
C ILE A 58 -9.98 -12.06 -0.66
N GLN A 59 -8.94 -11.24 -0.53
CA GLN A 59 -7.70 -11.60 0.16
C GLN A 59 -7.93 -11.95 1.62
N LYS A 60 -8.87 -11.27 2.29
CA LYS A 60 -9.21 -11.56 3.69
C LYS A 60 -9.98 -12.86 3.82
N LEU A 61 -11.04 -13.05 3.02
CA LEU A 61 -11.84 -14.27 2.96
C LEU A 61 -10.97 -15.50 2.70
N TRP A 62 -10.04 -15.38 1.75
CA TRP A 62 -9.13 -16.48 1.42
C TRP A 62 -8.18 -16.79 2.58
N ARG A 63 -7.59 -15.77 3.23
CA ARG A 63 -6.73 -15.96 4.42
C ARG A 63 -7.47 -16.60 5.59
N ASP A 64 -8.71 -16.18 5.84
CA ASP A 64 -9.51 -16.68 6.97
C ASP A 64 -10.07 -18.09 6.70
N LYS A 65 -10.49 -18.41 5.46
CA LYS A 65 -10.91 -19.77 5.08
C LYS A 65 -9.74 -20.75 5.11
N SER A 66 -8.59 -20.39 4.49
CA SER A 66 -7.46 -21.32 4.35
C SER A 66 -6.70 -21.57 5.65
N LYS A 67 -6.66 -20.60 6.58
CA LYS A 67 -5.93 -20.74 7.85
C LYS A 67 -6.79 -21.08 9.06
N ARG A 68 -8.10 -20.76 9.06
CA ARG A 68 -8.91 -20.79 10.29
C ARG A 68 -10.23 -21.56 10.19
N GLY A 69 -10.61 -22.06 9.01
CA GLY A 69 -11.79 -22.91 8.85
C GLY A 69 -13.13 -22.23 9.17
N TYR A 70 -13.19 -20.90 9.13
CA TYR A 70 -14.40 -20.16 9.45
C TYR A 70 -15.50 -20.33 8.40
N SER A 71 -16.76 -20.29 8.85
CA SER A 71 -17.91 -20.21 7.95
C SER A 71 -17.94 -18.86 7.23
N THR A 72 -18.60 -18.81 6.08
CA THR A 72 -18.72 -17.58 5.29
C THR A 72 -19.41 -16.46 6.08
N GLU A 73 -20.40 -16.80 6.91
CA GLU A 73 -21.15 -15.85 7.75
C GLU A 73 -20.26 -15.17 8.79
N ALA A 74 -19.39 -15.94 9.46
CA ALA A 74 -18.47 -15.40 10.47
C ALA A 74 -17.45 -14.43 9.85
N VAL A 75 -17.02 -14.67 8.61
CA VAL A 75 -16.11 -13.75 7.91
C VAL A 75 -16.85 -12.48 7.47
N THR A 76 -18.10 -12.60 7.00
CA THR A 76 -18.93 -11.44 6.65
C THR A 76 -19.12 -10.50 7.84
N ASP A 77 -19.49 -11.03 9.01
CA ASP A 77 -19.62 -10.23 10.23
C ASP A 77 -18.31 -9.52 10.61
N THR A 78 -17.19 -10.23 10.49
CA THR A 78 -15.85 -9.69 10.76
C THR A 78 -15.45 -8.57 9.78
N ILE A 79 -15.92 -8.62 8.54
CA ILE A 79 -15.71 -7.54 7.56
C ILE A 79 -16.55 -6.33 7.97
N LEU A 80 -17.86 -6.51 8.18
CA LEU A 80 -18.79 -5.43 8.54
C LEU A 80 -18.37 -4.71 9.82
N ARG A 81 -17.95 -5.45 10.85
CA ARG A 81 -17.48 -4.88 12.12
C ARG A 81 -16.26 -3.96 11.96
N ARG A 82 -15.44 -4.17 10.94
CA ARG A 82 -14.23 -3.35 10.66
C ARG A 82 -14.48 -2.21 9.69
N MET A 83 -15.63 -2.16 9.02
CA MET A 83 -15.93 -1.11 8.05
C MET A 83 -15.95 0.30 8.65
N PRO A 84 -16.51 0.54 9.84
CA PRO A 84 -16.42 1.86 10.47
C PRO A 84 -14.97 2.32 10.64
N ASP A 85 -14.10 1.46 11.16
CA ASP A 85 -12.69 1.81 11.37
C ASP A 85 -11.95 2.00 10.04
N TYR A 86 -12.25 1.16 9.04
CA TYR A 86 -11.66 1.28 7.71
C TYR A 86 -12.00 2.65 7.06
N VAL A 87 -13.25 3.07 7.16
CA VAL A 87 -13.70 4.35 6.60
C VAL A 87 -13.14 5.53 7.39
N ASN A 88 -13.10 5.44 8.71
CA ASN A 88 -12.72 6.57 9.56
C ASN A 88 -11.20 6.71 9.78
N TYR A 89 -10.44 5.62 9.70
CA TYR A 89 -9.00 5.64 10.01
C TYR A 89 -8.10 5.18 8.87
N ILE A 90 -8.56 4.34 7.94
CA ILE A 90 -7.72 3.86 6.82
C ILE A 90 -7.89 4.76 5.59
N CYS A 91 -9.12 4.93 5.11
CA CYS A 91 -9.39 5.69 3.89
C CYS A 91 -8.82 7.13 3.90
N PRO A 92 -8.91 7.91 4.99
CA PRO A 92 -8.44 9.30 4.99
C PRO A 92 -6.93 9.42 4.75
N GLN A 93 -6.15 8.42 5.15
CA GLN A 93 -4.69 8.42 5.00
C GLN A 93 -4.24 8.57 3.55
N PHE A 94 -4.99 8.02 2.59
CA PHE A 94 -4.68 8.11 1.15
C PHE A 94 -4.81 9.53 0.57
N MET A 95 -5.35 10.48 1.33
CA MET A 95 -5.34 11.91 0.99
C MET A 95 -3.99 12.57 1.32
N HIS A 96 -3.24 12.01 2.28
CA HIS A 96 -1.98 12.56 2.78
C HIS A 96 -0.75 11.98 2.07
N THR A 97 -0.90 10.81 1.44
CA THR A 97 0.17 10.14 0.68
C THR A 97 0.63 10.94 -0.54
N HIS A 98 1.95 10.97 -0.77
CA HIS A 98 2.55 11.59 -1.95
C HIS A 98 2.28 10.80 -3.23
N VAL A 99 2.29 9.46 -3.13
CA VAL A 99 2.01 8.55 -4.25
C VAL A 99 1.11 7.42 -3.78
N ASN A 100 0.03 7.16 -4.51
CA ASN A 100 -0.85 6.01 -4.28
C ASN A 100 -0.70 5.00 -5.40
N PHE A 101 -0.48 3.73 -5.03
CA PHE A 101 -0.50 2.54 -5.87
C PHE A 101 -1.77 1.78 -5.55
N GLN A 102 -2.80 1.95 -6.39
CA GLN A 102 -4.06 1.26 -6.22
C GLN A 102 -4.13 0.04 -7.14
N ARG A 103 -4.19 -1.17 -6.57
CA ARG A 103 -4.32 -2.41 -7.34
C ARG A 103 -5.79 -2.69 -7.67
N VAL A 104 -6.08 -2.83 -8.96
CA VAL A 104 -7.43 -3.02 -9.52
C VAL A 104 -7.45 -4.33 -10.31
N PRO A 105 -8.17 -5.36 -9.85
CA PRO A 105 -8.44 -6.56 -10.65
C PRO A 105 -9.17 -6.22 -11.94
N MET A 106 -8.79 -6.88 -13.03
CA MET A 106 -9.45 -6.84 -14.33
C MET A 106 -10.32 -8.07 -14.59
N VAL A 107 -10.63 -8.82 -13.52
CA VAL A 107 -11.52 -9.98 -13.48
C VAL A 107 -12.77 -9.67 -12.66
N ASP A 108 -13.78 -10.54 -12.74
CA ASP A 108 -15.03 -10.33 -12.01
C ASP A 108 -14.83 -10.48 -10.49
N THR A 109 -14.85 -9.33 -9.80
CA THR A 109 -14.84 -9.26 -8.33
C THR A 109 -16.15 -8.71 -7.78
N SER A 110 -17.25 -8.77 -8.54
CA SER A 110 -18.56 -8.20 -8.16
C SER A 110 -19.12 -8.79 -6.86
N ASN A 111 -18.93 -10.09 -6.65
CA ASN A 111 -19.25 -10.78 -5.39
C ASN A 111 -17.99 -11.39 -4.75
N PRO A 112 -17.31 -10.67 -3.84
CA PRO A 112 -16.07 -11.15 -3.24
C PRO A 112 -16.26 -12.37 -2.32
N PHE A 113 -17.48 -12.65 -1.85
CA PHE A 113 -17.78 -13.74 -0.90
C PHE A 113 -17.75 -15.14 -1.54
N VAL A 114 -17.91 -15.20 -2.86
CA VAL A 114 -17.89 -16.44 -3.64
C VAL A 114 -16.62 -16.59 -4.50
N ALA A 115 -15.67 -15.66 -4.36
CA ALA A 115 -14.39 -15.74 -5.05
C ALA A 115 -13.63 -17.00 -4.63
N ARG A 116 -13.10 -17.72 -5.62
CA ARG A 116 -12.41 -19.01 -5.42
C ARG A 116 -10.92 -18.79 -5.14
N ASP A 117 -10.36 -17.78 -5.75
CA ASP A 117 -8.95 -17.45 -5.77
C ASP A 117 -8.75 -15.94 -5.68
N ILE A 118 -7.55 -15.55 -5.27
CA ILE A 118 -7.14 -14.14 -5.25
C ILE A 118 -6.64 -13.81 -6.65
N PRO A 119 -7.20 -12.79 -7.34
CA PRO A 119 -6.69 -12.36 -8.63
C PRO A 119 -5.18 -12.18 -8.61
N SER A 120 -4.50 -12.75 -9.60
CA SER A 120 -3.05 -12.65 -9.77
C SER A 120 -2.61 -11.25 -10.20
N PRO A 121 -1.30 -10.91 -10.12
CA PRO A 121 -0.81 -9.64 -10.63
C PRO A 121 -1.09 -9.42 -12.12
N ASP A 122 -1.06 -10.49 -12.94
CA ASP A 122 -1.32 -10.40 -14.38
C ASP A 122 -2.81 -10.19 -14.69
N GLU A 123 -3.70 -10.60 -13.77
CA GLU A 123 -5.14 -10.31 -13.81
C GLU A 123 -5.48 -8.94 -13.20
N SER A 124 -4.48 -8.09 -12.95
CA SER A 124 -4.67 -6.78 -12.32
C SER A 124 -3.94 -5.67 -13.09
N MET A 125 -4.44 -4.46 -12.92
CA MET A 125 -3.71 -3.23 -13.21
C MET A 125 -3.39 -2.51 -11.90
N VAL A 126 -2.41 -1.60 -11.92
CA VAL A 126 -2.09 -0.72 -10.80
C VAL A 126 -2.22 0.72 -11.26
N VAL A 127 -3.11 1.47 -10.61
CA VAL A 127 -3.31 2.89 -10.82
C VAL A 127 -2.36 3.65 -9.90
N ILE A 128 -1.42 4.38 -10.49
CA ILE A 128 -0.39 5.12 -9.76
C ILE A 128 -0.70 6.62 -9.85
N ARG A 129 -1.17 7.19 -8.74
CA ARG A 129 -1.55 8.61 -8.65
C ARG A 129 -0.50 9.40 -7.87
N PHE A 130 0.02 10.46 -8.46
CA PHE A 130 0.91 11.42 -7.79
C PHE A 130 0.10 12.59 -7.23
N ALA A 131 0.29 12.92 -5.94
CA ALA A 131 -0.35 14.08 -5.31
C ALA A 131 0.11 15.39 -5.96
N ASN A 132 1.41 15.48 -6.28
CA ASN A 132 1.99 16.57 -7.05
C ASN A 132 2.79 16.00 -8.24
N PRO A 133 2.30 16.10 -9.48
CA PRO A 133 2.97 15.53 -10.65
C PRO A 133 4.19 16.34 -11.12
N LYS A 134 4.50 17.49 -10.49
CA LYS A 134 5.62 18.34 -10.91
C LYS A 134 6.94 17.60 -10.75
N GLY A 135 7.70 17.49 -11.85
CA GLY A 135 8.99 16.81 -11.88
C GLY A 135 8.90 15.30 -12.09
N ILE A 136 7.71 14.75 -12.32
CA ILE A 136 7.53 13.37 -12.76
C ILE A 136 7.57 13.32 -14.29
N ASP A 137 8.50 12.53 -14.83
CA ASP A 137 8.60 12.29 -16.26
C ASP A 137 7.70 11.11 -16.66
N PHE A 138 6.44 11.40 -16.96
CA PHE A 138 5.49 10.38 -17.40
C PHE A 138 5.88 9.77 -18.76
N GLN A 139 6.57 10.50 -19.64
CA GLN A 139 6.98 9.98 -20.93
C GLN A 139 8.06 8.90 -20.75
N TYR A 140 9.02 9.14 -19.85
CA TYR A 140 9.98 8.13 -19.43
C TYR A 140 9.28 6.90 -18.85
N LEU A 141 8.34 7.07 -17.92
CA LEU A 141 7.60 5.95 -17.32
C LEU A 141 6.82 5.15 -18.36
N LEU A 142 6.14 5.82 -19.30
CA LEU A 142 5.39 5.16 -20.38
C LEU A 142 6.29 4.33 -21.29
N ASN A 143 7.48 4.85 -21.62
CA ASN A 143 8.45 4.16 -22.47
C ASN A 143 9.07 2.94 -21.77
N MET A 144 9.37 3.07 -20.47
CA MET A 144 10.01 2.00 -19.70
C MET A 144 9.02 0.90 -19.29
N ILE A 145 7.78 1.27 -19.02
CA ILE A 145 6.75 0.34 -18.54
C ILE A 145 5.82 0.01 -19.70
N ASN A 146 6.19 -1.00 -20.47
CA ASN A 146 5.39 -1.43 -21.62
C ASN A 146 3.94 -1.76 -21.21
N ALA A 147 2.98 -1.39 -22.07
CA ALA A 147 1.53 -1.48 -21.84
C ALA A 147 0.99 -0.61 -20.69
N SER A 148 1.75 0.40 -20.24
CA SER A 148 1.21 1.46 -19.40
C SER A 148 0.53 2.56 -20.22
N PHE A 149 -0.38 3.30 -19.57
CA PHE A 149 -1.07 4.42 -20.19
C PHE A 149 -1.46 5.48 -19.15
N MET A 150 -1.75 6.70 -19.59
CA MET A 150 -2.23 7.78 -18.72
C MET A 150 -3.75 7.73 -18.60
N SER A 151 -4.28 7.66 -17.38
CA SER A 151 -5.72 7.76 -17.12
C SER A 151 -6.15 9.17 -16.72
N ARG A 152 -5.23 9.96 -16.14
CA ARG A 152 -5.38 11.40 -15.82
C ARG A 152 -4.02 12.08 -15.91
N ALA A 153 -4.00 13.42 -15.95
CA ALA A 153 -2.76 14.20 -16.06
C ALA A 153 -1.71 13.92 -14.96
N ASN A 154 -2.13 13.43 -13.79
CA ASN A 154 -1.25 13.07 -12.67
C ASN A 154 -1.27 11.57 -12.34
N THR A 155 -1.78 10.73 -13.26
CA THR A 155 -2.04 9.31 -12.99
C THR A 155 -1.65 8.44 -14.17
N ILE A 156 -0.76 7.49 -13.92
CA ILE A 156 -0.37 6.42 -14.86
C ILE A 156 -0.97 5.10 -14.40
N VAL A 157 -1.40 4.26 -15.34
CA VAL A 157 -1.89 2.92 -15.08
C VAL A 157 -0.87 1.94 -15.67
N VAL A 158 -0.46 0.96 -14.87
CA VAL A 158 0.56 -0.04 -15.25
C VAL A 158 0.02 -1.46 -15.09
N PRO A 159 0.50 -2.45 -15.87
CA PRO A 159 0.18 -3.85 -15.62
C PRO A 159 0.61 -4.29 -14.22
N GLY A 160 -0.19 -5.10 -13.53
CA GLY A 160 0.09 -5.50 -12.16
C GLY A 160 1.37 -6.31 -12.00
N GLY A 161 1.71 -7.16 -12.98
CA GLY A 161 3.01 -7.85 -13.05
C GLY A 161 4.22 -6.93 -13.19
N LYS A 162 4.03 -5.63 -13.48
CA LYS A 162 5.10 -4.61 -13.60
C LYS A 162 5.12 -3.61 -12.44
N MET A 163 4.37 -3.86 -11.37
CA MET A 163 4.32 -2.97 -10.21
C MET A 163 5.70 -2.75 -9.58
N GLU A 164 6.50 -3.81 -9.44
CA GLU A 164 7.85 -3.70 -8.85
C GLU A 164 8.78 -2.81 -9.68
N LEU A 165 8.79 -2.99 -11.01
CA LEU A 165 9.53 -2.12 -11.93
C LEU A 165 9.05 -0.66 -11.81
N ALA A 166 7.74 -0.45 -11.74
CA ALA A 166 7.19 0.89 -11.55
C ALA A 166 7.66 1.51 -10.22
N MET A 167 7.65 0.76 -9.12
CA MET A 167 8.14 1.21 -7.82
C MET A 167 9.63 1.57 -7.87
N GLN A 168 10.47 0.77 -8.52
CA GLN A 168 11.89 1.08 -8.68
C GLN A 168 12.10 2.40 -9.45
N LEU A 169 11.49 2.51 -10.64
CA LEU A 169 11.61 3.70 -11.49
C LEU A 169 11.11 4.98 -10.80
N ILE A 170 10.06 4.86 -9.97
CA ILE A 170 9.49 5.99 -9.25
C ILE A 170 10.31 6.31 -8.00
N PHE A 171 10.61 5.34 -7.13
CA PHE A 171 11.14 5.61 -5.79
C PHE A 171 12.65 5.75 -5.73
N THR A 172 13.42 5.11 -6.61
CA THR A 172 14.89 5.30 -6.65
C THR A 172 15.29 6.78 -6.68
N PRO A 173 14.73 7.65 -7.55
CA PRO A 173 15.07 9.07 -7.53
C PRO A 173 14.56 9.82 -6.29
N PHE A 174 13.45 9.39 -5.66
CA PHE A 174 13.02 9.97 -4.38
C PHE A 174 14.00 9.65 -3.25
N VAL A 175 14.44 8.39 -3.15
CA VAL A 175 15.40 7.94 -2.15
C VAL A 175 16.73 8.67 -2.33
N TRP A 176 17.25 8.77 -3.55
CA TRP A 176 18.47 9.54 -3.82
C TRP A 176 18.35 11.00 -3.39
N ARG A 177 17.21 11.65 -3.65
CA ARG A 177 16.97 13.02 -3.21
C ARG A 177 16.95 13.16 -1.68
N MET A 178 16.41 12.19 -0.96
CA MET A 178 16.47 12.17 0.52
C MET A 178 17.90 12.02 1.01
N MET A 179 18.68 11.12 0.40
CA MET A 179 20.09 10.91 0.73
C MET A 179 20.96 12.14 0.44
N GLU A 180 20.71 12.84 -0.66
CA GLU A 180 21.40 14.11 -0.98
C GLU A 180 21.06 15.21 0.02
N ARG A 181 19.80 15.31 0.45
CA ARG A 181 19.38 16.28 1.47
C ARG A 181 20.06 16.02 2.80
N LYS A 182 20.13 14.75 3.23
CA LYS A 182 20.89 14.34 4.43
C LYS A 182 22.34 14.83 4.36
N LYS A 183 23.03 14.59 3.25
CA LYS A 183 24.44 15.00 3.05
C LYS A 183 24.66 16.52 3.08
N ARG A 184 23.67 17.33 2.70
CA ARG A 184 23.76 18.80 2.72
C ARG A 184 23.43 19.41 4.08
N ALA A 185 22.65 18.71 4.90
CA ALA A 185 22.27 19.13 6.24
C ALA A 185 23.28 18.70 7.32
N SER A 186 24.20 17.80 6.96
CA SER A 186 25.35 17.37 7.77
C SER A 186 26.57 18.23 7.47
#